data_AF-A0A1Y4BBV9-F1
#
_entry.id   AF-A0A1Y4BBV9-F1
#
_cell.length_a   1.000
_cell.length_b   1.000
_cell.length_c   1.000
_cell.angle_alpha   90.00
_cell.angle_beta   90.00
_cell.angle_gamma   90.00
#
_symmetry.space_group_name_H-M   'P 1'
#
loop_
_entity.id
_entity.type
_entity.pdbx_description
1 polymer ?
#
loop_
_entity_poly.entity_id
_entity_poly.type
_entity_poly.pdbx_seq_one_letter_code
_entity_poly.pdbx_strand_id
1 'polypeptide(L)'
;MKKEQLSEHIGNIDDQLVQQAEHIPNYARQHRQKGFKRFTAFAAVIALMVCSFTVGAVAFAKEIVVEVPVEQETIELKEIGLTLILPDNWKDKYALEYDADFKEYYIYNPDIREAMGGNSETLLSGGMLFYLKLWDEQLTKEQVDAGGEWSYAKCEYIMTTQSGTYLLYYASDVQFTPETMDEYRQMESEISDIQFVVGNVIE
;
A
#
# COMPACT_ATOMS: atom_id res chain seq x y z
N MET A 1 0.15 31.67 -45.40
CA MET A 1 -1.03 31.22 -44.62
C MET A 1 -0.62 31.11 -43.17
N LYS A 2 -1.36 31.75 -42.26
CA LYS A 2 -1.02 31.98 -40.85
C LYS A 2 -1.65 30.90 -39.95
N LYS A 3 -1.02 30.70 -38.79
CA LYS A 3 -1.39 29.78 -37.68
C LYS A 3 -2.71 30.15 -36.97
N GLU A 4 -3.62 30.87 -37.62
CA GLU A 4 -4.80 31.50 -37.00
C GLU A 4 -6.10 30.70 -37.20
N GLN A 5 -6.05 29.45 -37.68
CA GLN A 5 -7.26 28.65 -37.95
C GLN A 5 -7.35 27.32 -37.20
N LEU A 6 -6.44 27.05 -36.25
CA LEU A 6 -6.53 25.85 -35.39
C LEU A 6 -6.95 26.18 -33.95
N SER A 7 -7.30 27.44 -33.65
CA SER A 7 -7.70 27.87 -32.31
C SER A 7 -9.22 27.85 -32.07
N GLU A 8 -10.03 27.51 -33.07
CA GLU A 8 -11.50 27.67 -32.99
C GLU A 8 -12.27 26.40 -32.61
N HIS A 9 -11.58 25.32 -32.19
CA HIS A 9 -12.26 24.07 -31.82
C HIS A 9 -11.80 23.41 -30.51
N ILE A 10 -11.01 24.11 -29.68
CA ILE A 10 -10.84 23.68 -28.29
C ILE A 10 -11.83 24.51 -27.47
N GLY A 11 -13.01 23.94 -27.29
CA GLY A 11 -14.08 24.53 -26.50
C GLY A 11 -13.59 24.86 -25.08
N ASN A 12 -13.72 26.13 -24.73
CA ASN A 12 -14.12 26.65 -23.43
C ASN A 12 -13.75 25.76 -22.22
N ILE A 13 -12.45 25.68 -21.90
CA ILE A 13 -12.05 25.31 -20.54
C ILE A 13 -12.21 26.59 -19.73
N ASP A 14 -13.19 26.58 -18.84
CA ASP A 14 -13.52 27.66 -17.93
C ASP A 14 -12.27 28.07 -17.13
N ASP A 15 -11.85 29.34 -17.20
CA ASP A 15 -10.67 29.87 -16.48
C ASP A 15 -10.76 29.62 -14.95
N GLN A 16 -11.97 29.34 -14.46
CA GLN A 16 -12.27 28.97 -13.09
C GLN A 16 -11.72 27.58 -12.70
N LEU A 17 -11.57 26.65 -13.65
CA LEU A 17 -10.95 25.32 -13.41
C LEU A 17 -9.43 25.43 -13.30
N VAL A 18 -8.83 26.38 -14.02
CA VAL A 18 -7.39 26.65 -13.94
C VAL A 18 -7.02 27.27 -12.59
N GLN A 19 -7.86 28.16 -12.05
CA GLN A 19 -7.64 28.74 -10.72
C GLN A 19 -7.88 27.76 -9.56
N GLN A 20 -8.76 26.77 -9.70
CA GLN A 20 -8.94 25.74 -8.67
C GLN A 20 -7.77 24.75 -8.61
N ALA A 21 -7.10 24.49 -9.74
CA ALA A 21 -5.89 23.66 -9.78
C ALA A 21 -4.67 24.32 -9.10
N GLU A 22 -4.65 25.65 -8.99
CA GLU A 22 -3.59 26.39 -8.27
C GLU A 22 -3.75 26.37 -6.74
N HIS A 23 -4.91 25.94 -6.22
CA HIS A 23 -5.20 25.87 -4.78
C HIS A 23 -5.35 24.46 -4.21
N ILE A 24 -5.01 23.43 -4.98
CA ILE A 24 -4.78 22.10 -4.42
C ILE A 24 -3.39 22.13 -3.76
N PRO A 25 -3.28 21.95 -2.42
CA PRO A 25 -1.98 21.83 -1.79
C PRO A 25 -1.28 20.63 -2.42
N ASN A 26 -0.15 20.87 -3.09
CA ASN A 26 0.58 19.83 -3.79
C ASN A 26 1.38 19.01 -2.75
N TYR A 27 0.69 18.13 -2.02
CA TYR A 27 1.27 17.30 -0.96
C TYR A 27 2.36 16.36 -1.49
N ALA A 28 2.27 15.93 -2.75
CA ALA A 28 3.33 15.21 -3.45
C ALA A 28 4.65 16.02 -3.52
N ARG A 29 4.57 17.36 -3.56
CA ARG A 29 5.71 18.27 -3.55
C ARG A 29 6.32 18.42 -2.15
N GLN A 30 5.52 18.25 -1.09
CA GLN A 30 5.99 18.28 0.30
C GLN A 30 6.86 17.06 0.61
N HIS A 31 6.53 15.88 0.06
CA HIS A 31 7.41 14.70 0.09
C HIS A 31 8.72 14.92 -0.71
N ARG A 32 8.67 15.62 -1.86
CA ARG A 32 9.87 15.92 -2.67
C ARG A 32 10.89 16.86 -2.02
N GLN A 33 10.51 17.61 -0.97
CA GLN A 33 11.33 18.72 -0.46
C GLN A 33 12.15 18.42 0.80
N LYS A 34 12.09 17.22 1.38
CA LYS A 34 12.89 16.90 2.58
C LYS A 34 13.87 15.76 2.28
N GLY A 35 15.14 16.08 2.49
CA GLY A 35 16.28 15.32 1.99
C GLY A 35 16.51 13.98 2.67
N PHE A 36 17.14 13.08 1.91
CA PHE A 36 17.71 11.80 2.31
C PHE A 36 18.32 11.83 3.71
N LYS A 37 17.82 10.99 4.63
CA LYS A 37 18.57 10.44 5.76
C LYS A 37 17.83 9.30 6.47
N ARG A 38 18.47 8.13 6.43
CA ARG A 38 18.36 6.95 7.34
C ARG A 38 17.00 6.23 7.37
N PHE A 39 16.83 5.33 6.40
CA PHE A 39 15.85 4.26 6.43
C PHE A 39 16.27 3.18 7.42
N THR A 40 15.34 2.75 8.26
CA THR A 40 15.51 1.55 9.08
C THR A 40 14.79 0.42 8.35
N ALA A 41 15.53 -0.30 7.50
CA ALA A 41 14.98 -1.47 6.81
C ALA A 41 14.65 -2.53 7.87
N PHE A 42 13.36 -2.75 8.14
CA PHE A 42 12.93 -3.92 8.87
C PHE A 42 13.12 -5.13 7.96
N ALA A 43 14.17 -5.92 8.22
CA ALA A 43 14.38 -7.17 7.51
C ALA A 43 13.19 -8.11 7.75
N ALA A 44 12.53 -8.54 6.68
CA ALA A 44 11.46 -9.52 6.74
C ALA A 44 11.99 -10.82 7.37
N VAL A 45 11.43 -11.22 8.51
CA VAL A 45 11.72 -12.51 9.12
C VAL A 45 10.84 -13.55 8.41
N ILE A 46 11.42 -14.21 7.41
CA ILE A 46 10.82 -15.40 6.78
C ILE A 46 10.92 -16.55 7.78
N ALA A 47 9.78 -17.00 8.34
CA ALA A 47 9.73 -18.17 9.21
C ALA A 47 9.78 -19.47 8.38
N LEU A 48 10.98 -19.95 8.03
CA LEU A 48 11.17 -21.26 7.40
C LEU A 48 11.18 -22.38 8.46
N MET A 49 10.06 -23.10 8.64
CA MET A 49 10.08 -24.41 9.29
C MET A 49 10.39 -25.52 8.29
N VAL A 50 11.66 -25.90 8.21
CA VAL A 50 12.08 -27.17 7.57
C VAL A 50 11.94 -28.28 8.60
N CYS A 51 10.82 -29.02 8.58
CA CYS A 51 10.73 -30.30 9.30
C CYS A 51 10.96 -31.45 8.33
N SER A 52 12.22 -31.81 8.14
CA SER A 52 12.59 -33.11 7.58
C SER A 52 12.35 -34.20 8.63
N PHE A 53 11.22 -34.90 8.52
CA PHE A 53 11.03 -36.21 9.16
C PHE A 53 10.69 -37.26 8.10
N THR A 54 11.70 -37.94 7.61
CA THR A 54 11.53 -39.24 6.96
C THR A 54 11.45 -40.30 8.05
N VAL A 55 10.22 -40.65 8.47
CA VAL A 55 9.95 -41.93 9.12
C VAL A 55 8.75 -42.55 8.43
N GLY A 56 9.02 -43.60 7.66
CA GLY A 56 8.01 -44.40 7.00
C GLY A 56 7.30 -45.33 7.98
N ALA A 57 5.97 -45.36 7.89
CA ALA A 57 5.15 -46.51 8.20
C ALA A 57 3.82 -46.39 7.44
N VAL A 58 3.55 -47.36 6.56
CA VAL A 58 2.32 -47.47 5.77
C VAL A 58 1.23 -48.07 6.67
N ALA A 59 0.12 -47.36 6.89
CA ALA A 59 -1.04 -47.94 7.55
C ALA A 59 -2.34 -47.20 7.17
N PHE A 60 -3.15 -47.91 6.38
CA PHE A 60 -4.60 -47.78 6.17
C PHE A 60 -5.16 -46.46 5.61
N ALA A 61 -5.57 -46.56 4.34
CA ALA A 61 -6.42 -45.62 3.64
C ALA A 61 -7.79 -45.48 4.35
N LYS A 62 -7.87 -44.49 5.24
CA LYS A 62 -9.08 -43.70 5.44
C LYS A 62 -8.76 -42.36 4.83
N GLU A 63 -9.48 -41.97 3.79
CA GLU A 63 -9.36 -40.66 3.15
C GLU A 63 -9.81 -39.61 4.18
N ILE A 64 -8.88 -39.27 5.06
CA ILE A 64 -8.91 -38.06 5.85
C ILE A 64 -8.44 -37.02 4.85
N VAL A 65 -9.38 -36.23 4.33
CA VAL A 65 -9.03 -34.95 3.70
C VAL A 65 -8.37 -34.15 4.82
N VAL A 66 -7.05 -34.30 4.93
CA VAL A 66 -6.22 -33.37 5.68
C VAL A 66 -6.27 -32.12 4.82
N GLU A 67 -7.20 -31.22 5.14
CA GLU A 67 -7.09 -29.83 4.72
C GLU A 67 -5.74 -29.37 5.26
N VAL A 68 -4.71 -29.43 4.42
CA VAL A 68 -3.44 -28.77 4.68
C VAL A 68 -3.85 -27.32 4.86
N PRO A 69 -3.67 -26.72 6.06
CA PRO A 69 -3.99 -25.32 6.22
C PRO A 69 -3.16 -24.58 5.18
N VAL A 70 -3.85 -23.94 4.23
CA VAL A 70 -3.21 -23.05 3.28
C VAL A 70 -2.53 -22.00 4.14
N GLU A 71 -1.20 -22.01 4.13
CA GLU A 71 -0.40 -21.03 4.85
C GLU A 71 -0.68 -19.69 4.18
N GLN A 72 -1.61 -18.93 4.76
CA GLN A 72 -2.05 -17.65 4.24
C GLN A 72 -0.89 -16.66 4.31
N GLU A 73 -0.74 -15.86 3.26
CA GLU A 73 0.26 -14.80 3.23
C GLU A 73 -0.15 -13.69 4.21
N THR A 74 0.71 -13.36 5.19
CA THR A 74 0.36 -12.37 6.22
C THR A 74 1.49 -11.39 6.52
N ILE A 75 1.11 -10.13 6.79
CA ILE A 75 2.00 -9.10 7.33
C ILE A 75 1.59 -8.81 8.78
N GLU A 76 2.47 -9.10 9.73
CA GLU A 76 2.26 -8.77 11.15
C GLU A 76 2.93 -7.43 11.51
N LEU A 77 2.12 -6.39 11.73
CA LEU A 77 2.55 -5.09 12.25
C LEU A 77 2.39 -5.07 13.78
N LYS A 78 3.28 -5.79 14.45
CA LYS A 78 3.20 -6.06 15.91
C LYS A 78 3.13 -4.80 16.77
N GLU A 79 3.88 -3.76 16.40
CA GLU A 79 3.96 -2.51 17.15
C GLU A 79 2.60 -1.81 17.27
N ILE A 80 1.70 -2.04 16.31
CA ILE A 80 0.39 -1.39 16.23
C ILE A 80 -0.76 -2.39 16.41
N GLY A 81 -0.45 -3.66 16.67
CA GLY A 81 -1.45 -4.72 16.84
C GLY A 81 -2.27 -5.02 15.59
N LEU A 82 -1.72 -4.84 14.39
CA LEU A 82 -2.44 -5.06 13.14
C LEU A 82 -1.82 -6.22 12.37
N THR A 83 -2.66 -7.13 11.87
CA THR A 83 -2.25 -8.18 10.92
C THR A 83 -3.03 -8.02 9.62
N LEU A 84 -2.31 -8.03 8.50
CA LEU A 84 -2.92 -8.04 7.17
C LEU A 84 -2.84 -9.46 6.65
N ILE A 85 -3.97 -10.02 6.22
CA ILE A 85 -4.02 -11.28 5.49
C ILE A 85 -4.13 -10.92 4.00
N LEU A 86 -3.08 -11.22 3.24
CA LEU A 86 -2.95 -10.89 1.84
C LEU A 86 -3.49 -12.02 0.95
N PRO A 87 -3.84 -11.70 -0.30
CA PRO A 87 -4.09 -12.71 -1.33
C PRO A 87 -2.87 -13.64 -1.53
N ASP A 88 -3.10 -14.95 -1.64
CA ASP A 88 -2.03 -15.96 -1.74
C ASP A 88 -1.09 -15.72 -2.94
N ASN A 89 -1.60 -15.14 -4.03
CA ASN A 89 -0.85 -14.83 -5.25
C ASN A 89 0.12 -13.64 -5.10
N TRP A 90 0.12 -12.95 -3.95
CA TRP A 90 1.08 -11.89 -3.61
C TRP A 90 2.38 -12.44 -3.03
N LYS A 91 2.42 -13.72 -2.65
CA LYS A 91 3.63 -14.35 -2.14
C LYS A 91 4.84 -14.03 -3.02
N ASP A 92 5.91 -13.55 -2.38
CA ASP A 92 7.17 -13.10 -3.00
C ASP A 92 7.08 -11.89 -3.96
N LYS A 93 5.93 -11.19 -4.04
CA LYS A 93 5.72 -10.03 -4.93
C LYS A 93 5.60 -8.68 -4.23
N TYR A 94 5.73 -8.65 -2.91
CA TYR A 94 5.61 -7.41 -2.15
C TYR A 94 6.77 -7.23 -1.18
N ALA A 95 6.98 -5.98 -0.79
CA ALA A 95 7.87 -5.57 0.27
C ALA A 95 7.14 -4.60 1.20
N LEU A 96 7.57 -4.58 2.47
CA LEU A 96 7.10 -3.68 3.51
C LEU A 96 8.25 -2.76 3.94
N GLU A 97 7.97 -1.47 4.06
CA GLU A 97 8.91 -0.49 4.59
C GLU A 97 8.20 0.47 5.55
N TYR A 98 8.85 0.82 6.66
CA TYR A 98 8.32 1.82 7.60
C TYR A 98 9.15 3.11 7.54
N ASP A 99 8.47 4.23 7.33
CA ASP A 99 9.03 5.57 7.43
C ASP A 99 8.56 6.23 8.72
N ALA A 100 9.50 6.47 9.64
CA ALA A 100 9.24 7.07 10.94
C ALA A 100 8.97 8.59 10.87
N ASP A 101 9.47 9.30 9.85
CA ASP A 101 9.28 10.74 9.67
C ASP A 101 7.84 11.04 9.23
N PHE A 102 7.27 10.17 8.39
CA PHE A 102 5.88 10.28 7.93
C PHE A 102 4.89 9.42 8.71
N LYS A 103 5.38 8.53 9.59
CA LYS A 103 4.59 7.52 10.33
C LYS A 103 3.81 6.62 9.37
N GLU A 104 4.49 6.14 8.32
CA GLU A 104 3.89 5.44 7.20
C GLU A 104 4.47 4.05 7.01
N TYR A 105 3.60 3.05 6.86
CA TYR A 105 3.97 1.71 6.40
C TYR A 105 3.65 1.59 4.92
N TYR A 106 4.67 1.48 4.08
CA TYR A 106 4.56 1.31 2.64
C TYR A 106 4.53 -0.15 2.25
N ILE A 107 3.55 -0.52 1.43
CA ILE A 107 3.47 -1.82 0.79
C ILE A 107 3.61 -1.60 -0.72
N TYR A 108 4.58 -2.26 -1.34
CA TYR A 108 4.92 -2.06 -2.73
C TYR A 108 5.45 -3.34 -3.40
N ASN A 109 5.39 -3.40 -4.72
CA ASN A 109 6.03 -4.46 -5.50
C ASN A 109 7.47 -4.03 -5.88
N PRO A 110 8.50 -4.75 -5.40
CA PRO A 110 9.90 -4.36 -5.60
C PRO A 110 10.36 -4.48 -7.06
N ASP A 111 9.86 -5.44 -7.82
CA ASP A 111 10.24 -5.65 -9.22
C ASP A 111 9.69 -4.52 -10.10
N ILE A 112 8.44 -4.13 -9.85
CA ILE A 112 7.81 -2.98 -10.53
C ILE A 112 8.52 -1.68 -10.15
N ARG A 113 8.92 -1.56 -8.87
CA ARG A 113 9.70 -0.42 -8.39
C ARG A 113 11.04 -0.27 -9.11
N GLU A 114 11.76 -1.38 -9.27
CA GLU A 114 13.02 -1.43 -10.01
C GLU A 114 12.80 -1.07 -11.49
N ALA A 115 11.76 -1.64 -12.12
CA ALA A 115 11.42 -1.36 -13.52
C ALA A 115 11.09 0.12 -13.76
N MET A 116 10.48 0.80 -12.79
CA MET A 116 10.21 2.24 -12.82
C MET A 116 11.45 3.12 -12.62
N GLY A 117 12.65 2.52 -12.49
CA GLY A 117 13.91 3.22 -12.25
C GLY A 117 14.04 3.74 -10.82
N GLY A 118 13.18 3.27 -9.93
CA GLY A 118 13.24 3.55 -8.51
C GLY A 118 14.19 2.62 -7.77
N ASN A 119 14.55 2.98 -6.54
CA ASN A 119 15.30 2.12 -5.64
C ASN A 119 14.64 2.10 -4.26
N SER A 120 15.05 1.15 -3.42
CA SER A 120 14.55 1.02 -2.04
C SER A 120 14.95 2.18 -1.12
N GLU A 121 15.75 3.15 -1.59
CA GLU A 121 16.15 4.34 -0.83
C GLU A 121 15.29 5.56 -1.16
N THR A 122 14.38 5.48 -2.13
CA THR A 122 13.42 6.53 -2.42
C THR A 122 12.00 6.01 -2.34
N LEU A 123 11.23 6.47 -1.36
CA LEU A 123 9.81 6.13 -1.18
C LEU A 123 8.90 6.64 -2.32
N LEU A 124 9.44 7.53 -3.17
CA LEU A 124 8.80 8.07 -4.37
C LEU A 124 9.14 7.28 -5.64
N SER A 125 9.60 6.05 -5.46
CA SER A 125 9.85 5.08 -6.51
C SER A 125 8.57 4.34 -6.86
N GLY A 126 8.37 3.97 -8.12
CA GLY A 126 7.18 3.24 -8.57
C GLY A 126 6.88 1.94 -7.81
N GLY A 127 5.83 1.24 -8.20
CA GLY A 127 5.41 -0.04 -7.62
C GLY A 127 4.66 0.07 -6.30
N MET A 128 4.36 1.27 -5.79
CA MET A 128 3.58 1.46 -4.56
C MET A 128 2.15 0.95 -4.73
N LEU A 129 1.69 0.03 -3.87
CA LEU A 129 0.33 -0.49 -3.89
C LEU A 129 -0.56 0.34 -2.97
N PHE A 130 -0.18 0.46 -1.71
CA PHE A 130 -0.83 1.30 -0.71
C PHE A 130 0.13 1.62 0.44
N TYR A 131 -0.26 2.55 1.30
CA TYR A 131 0.43 2.79 2.56
C TYR A 131 -0.55 3.03 3.72
N LEU A 132 -0.16 2.61 4.92
CA LEU A 132 -0.88 2.93 6.15
C LEU A 132 -0.23 4.15 6.80
N LYS A 133 -1.01 5.20 7.04
CA LYS A 133 -0.54 6.43 7.70
C LYS A 133 -1.20 6.58 9.06
N LEU A 134 -0.40 6.85 10.09
CA LEU A 134 -0.91 7.28 11.39
C LEU A 134 -1.23 8.78 11.38
N TRP A 135 -2.48 9.10 11.70
CA TRP A 135 -2.92 10.43 12.08
C TRP A 135 -3.00 10.52 13.59
N ASP A 136 -2.52 11.62 14.18
CA ASP A 136 -2.53 11.81 15.63
C ASP A 136 -3.96 12.00 16.16
N GLU A 137 -4.89 12.37 15.29
CA GLU A 137 -6.32 12.51 15.58
C GLU A 137 -7.02 11.17 15.82
N GLN A 138 -7.94 11.19 16.78
CA GLN A 138 -8.82 10.09 17.12
C GLN A 138 -10.09 10.18 16.26
N LEU A 139 -10.01 9.68 15.02
CA LEU A 139 -11.09 9.73 14.04
C LEU A 139 -11.96 8.48 14.08
N THR A 140 -13.27 8.63 13.95
CA THR A 140 -14.18 7.51 13.67
C THR A 140 -14.26 7.23 12.17
N LYS A 141 -14.73 6.04 11.80
CA LYS A 141 -14.96 5.69 10.39
C LYS A 141 -15.91 6.68 9.70
N GLU A 142 -16.98 7.11 10.36
CA GLU A 142 -17.95 8.05 9.80
C GLU A 142 -17.34 9.42 9.54
N GLN A 143 -16.40 9.87 10.39
CA GLN A 143 -15.67 11.11 10.15
C GLN A 143 -14.74 10.98 8.95
N VAL A 144 -14.06 9.84 8.81
CA VAL A 144 -13.22 9.56 7.64
C VAL A 144 -14.05 9.57 6.36
N ASP A 145 -15.16 8.84 6.36
CA ASP A 145 -16.07 8.72 5.21
C ASP A 145 -16.76 10.05 4.85
N ALA A 146 -16.96 10.96 5.81
CA ALA A 146 -17.49 12.30 5.57
C ALA A 146 -16.49 13.27 4.91
N GLY A 147 -15.21 12.91 4.88
CA GLY A 147 -14.14 13.73 4.34
C GLY A 147 -13.54 14.72 5.35
N GLY A 148 -12.37 15.27 5.01
CA GLY A 148 -11.65 16.22 5.87
C GLY A 148 -10.21 16.46 5.40
N GLU A 149 -9.34 16.93 6.30
CA GLU A 149 -7.92 17.18 5.99
C GLU A 149 -7.18 15.91 5.56
N TRP A 150 -7.60 14.75 6.06
CA TRP A 150 -7.07 13.44 5.68
C TRP A 150 -7.47 12.99 4.28
N SER A 151 -8.49 13.60 3.66
CA SER A 151 -9.01 13.17 2.35
C SER A 151 -8.29 13.81 1.15
N TYR A 152 -7.00 14.10 1.30
CA TYR A 152 -6.17 14.64 0.20
C TYR A 152 -5.93 13.61 -0.92
N ALA A 153 -6.12 12.33 -0.63
CA ALA A 153 -6.08 11.21 -1.55
C ALA A 153 -7.15 10.19 -1.14
N LYS A 154 -7.48 9.26 -2.04
CA LYS A 154 -8.40 8.16 -1.72
C LYS A 154 -7.85 7.40 -0.51
N CYS A 155 -8.63 7.36 0.56
CA CYS A 155 -8.25 6.68 1.80
C CYS A 155 -9.39 5.90 2.41
N GLU A 156 -9.04 4.94 3.26
CA GLU A 156 -9.97 4.07 3.96
C GLU A 156 -9.58 3.98 5.44
N TYR A 157 -10.59 4.03 6.31
CA TYR A 157 -10.41 3.81 7.74
C TYR A 157 -10.01 2.35 8.01
N ILE A 158 -8.91 2.15 8.76
CA ILE A 158 -8.48 0.81 9.18
C ILE A 158 -8.78 0.59 10.67
N MET A 159 -8.19 1.41 11.54
CA MET A 159 -8.37 1.28 12.99
C MET A 159 -7.98 2.55 13.73
N THR A 160 -8.44 2.64 14.97
CA THR A 160 -8.04 3.68 15.91
C THR A 160 -7.38 3.04 17.12
N THR A 161 -6.21 3.55 17.47
CA THR A 161 -5.40 3.12 18.61
C THR A 161 -5.23 4.26 19.60
N GLN A 162 -4.59 4.02 20.74
CA GLN A 162 -4.25 5.11 21.68
C GLN A 162 -3.36 6.18 21.03
N SER A 163 -2.53 5.81 20.05
CA SER A 163 -1.63 6.72 19.35
C SER A 163 -2.31 7.55 18.28
N GLY A 164 -3.53 7.20 17.86
CA GLY A 164 -4.28 7.88 16.81
C GLY A 164 -4.93 6.91 15.83
N THR A 165 -5.38 7.43 14.69
CA THR A 165 -6.08 6.66 13.66
C THR A 165 -5.18 6.28 12.49
N TYR A 166 -5.16 5.00 12.13
CA TYR A 166 -4.52 4.49 10.93
C TYR A 166 -5.49 4.51 9.75
N LEU A 167 -5.08 5.17 8.68
CA LEU A 167 -5.80 5.19 7.40
C LEU A 167 -4.95 4.52 6.32
N LEU A 168 -5.58 3.71 5.47
CA LEU A 168 -4.97 3.18 4.25
C LEU A 168 -5.14 4.20 3.14
N TYR A 169 -4.06 4.50 2.43
CA TYR A 169 -4.05 5.36 1.26
C TYR A 169 -3.61 4.58 0.04
N TYR A 170 -4.33 4.78 -1.06
CA TYR A 170 -3.97 4.23 -2.36
C TYR A 170 -2.92 5.11 -3.04
N ALA A 171 -2.08 4.51 -3.88
CA ALA A 171 -1.24 5.29 -4.78
C ALA A 171 -2.12 6.13 -5.72
N SER A 172 -1.73 7.38 -5.96
CA SER A 172 -2.50 8.34 -6.77
C SER A 172 -1.83 8.70 -8.11
N ASP A 173 -0.55 8.36 -8.24
CA ASP A 173 0.32 8.56 -9.39
C ASP A 173 0.54 7.26 -10.17
N VAL A 174 1.26 7.34 -11.28
CA VAL A 174 1.57 6.17 -12.11
C VAL A 174 2.67 5.36 -11.45
N GLN A 175 2.35 4.12 -11.11
CA GLN A 175 3.22 3.22 -10.35
C GLN A 175 3.87 2.12 -11.19
N PHE A 176 3.63 2.07 -12.49
CA PHE A 176 4.06 0.96 -13.34
C PHE A 176 4.55 1.46 -14.70
N THR A 177 5.37 0.63 -15.34
CA THR A 177 5.72 0.75 -16.76
C THR A 177 4.67 0.00 -17.61
N PRO A 178 4.62 0.21 -18.94
CA PRO A 178 3.75 -0.59 -19.80
C PRO A 178 3.93 -2.10 -19.66
N GLU A 179 5.16 -2.55 -19.39
CA GLU A 179 5.50 -3.98 -19.23
C GLU A 179 5.01 -4.57 -17.92
N THR A 180 4.88 -3.75 -16.87
CA THR A 180 4.50 -4.17 -15.50
C THR A 180 3.05 -3.83 -15.15
N MET A 181 2.32 -3.23 -16.10
CA MET A 181 0.96 -2.74 -15.91
C MET A 181 -0.02 -3.84 -15.48
N ASP A 182 -0.03 -4.98 -16.15
CA ASP A 182 -1.00 -6.04 -15.89
C ASP A 182 -0.87 -6.60 -14.48
N GLU A 183 0.37 -6.85 -14.04
CA GLU A 183 0.67 -7.31 -12.68
C GLU A 183 0.29 -6.24 -11.64
N TYR A 184 0.68 -4.98 -11.87
CA TYR A 184 0.30 -3.90 -10.97
C TYR A 184 -1.21 -3.78 -10.83
N ARG A 185 -1.95 -3.78 -11.94
CA ARG A 185 -3.41 -3.62 -11.94
C ARG A 185 -4.10 -4.80 -11.29
N GLN A 186 -3.58 -6.00 -11.47
CA GLN A 186 -4.06 -7.18 -10.76
C GLN A 186 -3.91 -6.97 -9.25
N MET A 187 -2.69 -6.70 -8.76
CA MET A 187 -2.45 -6.51 -7.34
C MET A 187 -3.26 -5.32 -6.78
N GLU A 188 -3.32 -4.19 -7.48
CA GLU A 188 -4.13 -3.03 -7.10
C GLU A 188 -5.61 -3.39 -6.92
N SER A 189 -6.16 -4.23 -7.80
CA SER A 189 -7.55 -4.68 -7.68
C SER A 189 -7.79 -5.63 -6.51
N GLU A 190 -6.78 -6.40 -6.13
CA GLU A 190 -6.84 -7.38 -5.03
C GLU A 190 -6.63 -6.73 -3.65
N ILE A 191 -6.30 -5.42 -3.58
CA ILE A 191 -6.21 -4.69 -2.31
C ILE A 191 -7.53 -4.78 -1.52
N SER A 192 -8.68 -4.79 -2.20
CA SER A 192 -9.99 -4.93 -1.54
C SER A 192 -10.23 -6.30 -0.90
N ASP A 193 -9.43 -7.31 -1.27
CA ASP A 193 -9.54 -8.66 -0.72
C ASP A 193 -8.66 -8.85 0.53
N ILE A 194 -7.82 -7.87 0.86
CA ILE A 194 -6.99 -7.88 2.06
C ILE A 194 -7.87 -7.82 3.31
N GLN A 195 -7.65 -8.74 4.25
CA GLN A 195 -8.34 -8.72 5.54
C GLN A 195 -7.46 -8.06 6.59
N PHE A 196 -8.01 -7.04 7.25
CA PHE A 196 -7.35 -6.34 8.36
C PHE A 196 -7.84 -6.90 9.68
N VAL A 197 -6.96 -7.62 10.38
CA VAL A 197 -7.24 -8.23 11.69
C VAL A 197 -6.57 -7.39 12.77
N VAL A 198 -7.39 -6.69 13.55
CA VAL A 198 -6.93 -5.90 14.70
C VAL A 198 -6.80 -6.84 15.90
N GLY A 199 -5.57 -7.06 16.34
CA GLY A 199 -5.27 -7.76 17.57
C GLY A 199 -5.47 -6.84 18.78
N ASN A 200 -5.84 -7.43 19.92
CA ASN A 200 -5.73 -6.71 21.18
C ASN A 200 -4.24 -6.49 21.47
N VAL A 201 -3.79 -5.24 21.42
CA VAL A 201 -2.53 -4.84 22.07
C VAL A 201 -2.78 -5.01 23.56
N ILE A 202 -2.46 -6.19 24.10
CA ILE A 202 -2.52 -6.42 25.54
C ILE A 202 -1.43 -5.52 26.14
N GLU A 203 -1.87 -4.56 26.95
CA GLU A 203 -1.05 -3.61 27.71
C GLU A 203 0.10 -4.26 28.49
#